data_AF-A0A6A6HUC2-F1
#
_entry.id   AF-A0A6A6HUC2-F1
#
_cell.length_a   1.000
_cell.length_b   1.000
_cell.length_c   1.000
_cell.angle_alpha   90.00
_cell.angle_beta   90.00
_cell.angle_gamma   90.00
#
_symmetry.space_group_name_H-M   'P 1'
#
loop_
_entity.id
_entity.type
_entity.pdbx_description
1 polymer ?
#
loop_
_entity_poly.entity_id
_entity_poly.type
_entity_poly.pdbx_seq_one_letter_code
_entity_poly.pdbx_strand_id
1 'polypeptide(L)'
;MQATSRRLIKFVGSVTLEHLDSKTLPVVKGYCEKVEKENPIITKAEVKGSKWHKSHDDPNDSELVISIRFRDENGRRVTTGHVHQDGTGRIS
;
A
#
# COMPACT_ATOMS: atom_id res chain seq x y z
N MET A 1 14.48 26.33 2.63
CA MET A 1 13.73 25.46 1.71
C MET A 1 14.34 24.07 1.81
N GLN A 2 13.77 23.17 2.61
CA GLN A 2 14.25 21.79 2.68
C GLN A 2 13.89 21.12 1.35
N ALA A 3 14.88 20.77 0.54
CA ALA A 3 14.69 19.83 -0.54
C ALA A 3 14.36 18.48 0.11
N THR A 4 13.07 18.21 0.32
CA THR A 4 12.59 16.85 0.56
C THR A 4 12.87 16.11 -0.73
N SER A 5 14.04 15.46 -0.79
CA SER A 5 14.32 14.45 -1.80
C SER A 5 13.15 13.47 -1.69
N ARG A 6 12.19 13.55 -2.64
CA ARG A 6 11.05 12.65 -2.70
C ARG A 6 11.63 11.27 -2.95
N ARG A 7 11.87 10.53 -1.87
CA ARG A 7 12.04 9.09 -1.97
C ARG A 7 10.74 8.58 -2.60
N LEU A 8 10.91 7.75 -3.61
CA LEU A 8 9.80 7.01 -4.21
C LEU A 8 9.76 5.68 -3.47
N ILE A 9 8.65 5.41 -2.79
CA ILE A 9 8.42 4.10 -2.19
C ILE A 9 8.67 2.98 -3.20
N LYS A 10 9.47 1.99 -2.81
CA LYS A 10 9.81 0.86 -3.67
C LYS A 10 8.75 -0.22 -3.55
N PHE A 11 8.10 -0.56 -4.66
CA PHE A 11 7.19 -1.70 -4.72
C PHE A 11 8.01 -3.00 -4.80
N VAL A 12 7.85 -3.89 -3.83
CA VAL A 12 8.59 -5.15 -3.71
C VAL A 12 7.63 -6.34 -3.63
N GLY A 13 8.12 -7.54 -3.87
CA GLY A 13 7.32 -8.77 -3.82
C GLY A 13 6.83 -9.23 -5.20
N SER A 14 5.87 -10.15 -5.21
CA SER A 14 5.43 -10.84 -6.43
C SER A 14 4.45 -10.02 -7.28
N VAL A 15 3.74 -9.06 -6.68
CA VAL A 15 2.78 -8.20 -7.38
C VAL A 15 3.40 -6.82 -7.51
N THR A 16 3.86 -6.51 -8.73
CA THR A 16 4.34 -5.17 -9.08
C THR A 16 3.18 -4.29 -9.54
N LEU A 17 3.39 -2.97 -9.63
CA LEU A 17 2.39 -2.03 -10.14
C LEU A 17 1.86 -2.40 -11.53
N GLU A 18 2.66 -3.09 -12.34
CA GLU A 18 2.31 -3.54 -13.69
C GLU A 18 1.24 -4.64 -13.70
N HIS A 19 1.13 -5.38 -12.59
CA HIS A 19 0.10 -6.40 -12.41
C HIS A 19 -1.22 -5.83 -11.90
N LEU A 20 -1.28 -4.52 -11.61
CA LEU A 20 -2.49 -3.84 -11.16
C LEU A 20 -3.26 -3.27 -12.34
N ASP A 21 -4.58 -3.42 -12.32
CA ASP A 21 -5.46 -2.79 -13.29
C ASP A 21 -5.36 -1.26 -13.24
N SER A 22 -5.71 -0.58 -14.35
CA SER A 22 -5.66 0.88 -14.46
C SER A 22 -6.47 1.63 -13.40
N LYS A 23 -7.46 0.98 -12.78
CA LYS A 23 -8.23 1.53 -11.64
C LYS A 23 -7.50 1.36 -10.31
N THR A 24 -6.87 0.21 -10.13
CA THR A 24 -6.21 -0.17 -8.87
C THR A 24 -4.86 0.54 -8.71
N LEU A 25 -4.11 0.67 -9.79
CA LEU A 25 -2.79 1.28 -9.81
C LEU A 25 -2.75 2.69 -9.17
N PRO A 26 -3.57 3.68 -9.61
CA PRO A 26 -3.53 5.01 -9.03
C PRO A 26 -3.96 5.04 -7.56
N VAL A 27 -4.89 4.15 -7.17
CA VAL A 27 -5.38 4.01 -5.79
C VAL A 27 -4.28 3.48 -4.87
N VAL A 28 -3.69 2.33 -5.22
CA VAL A 28 -2.60 1.71 -4.46
C VAL A 28 -1.38 2.63 -4.39
N LYS A 29 -1.02 3.24 -5.52
CA LYS A 29 0.11 4.17 -5.60
C LYS A 29 -0.13 5.40 -4.72
N GLY A 30 -1.29 6.05 -4.84
CA GLY A 30 -1.63 7.24 -4.04
C GLY A 30 -1.67 6.94 -2.54
N TYR A 31 -2.20 5.78 -2.15
CA TYR A 31 -2.21 5.34 -0.76
C TYR A 31 -0.80 5.08 -0.22
N CYS A 32 0.04 4.38 -0.99
CA CYS A 32 1.43 4.13 -0.61
C CYS A 32 2.24 5.41 -0.45
N GLU A 33 2.10 6.37 -1.37
CA GLU A 33 2.76 7.68 -1.29
C GLU A 33 2.27 8.49 -0.08
N LYS A 34 0.99 8.38 0.28
CA LYS A 34 0.45 9.02 1.49
C LYS A 34 1.06 8.41 2.75
N VAL A 35 1.08 7.08 2.84
CA VAL A 35 1.64 6.36 3.99
C VAL A 35 3.15 6.62 4.14
N GLU A 36 3.91 6.67 3.05
CA GLU A 36 5.33 7.07 3.07
C GLU A 36 5.51 8.50 3.61
N LYS A 37 4.66 9.45 3.19
CA LYS A 37 4.71 10.83 3.67
C LYS A 37 4.36 10.95 5.16
N GLU A 38 3.38 10.18 5.62
CA GLU A 38 2.98 10.14 7.02
C GLU A 38 4.02 9.42 7.88
N ASN A 39 4.70 8.41 7.34
CA ASN A 39 5.70 7.63 8.04
C ASN A 39 6.96 7.37 7.20
N PRO A 40 7.99 8.22 7.31
CA PRO A 40 9.19 8.16 6.48
C PRO A 40 10.08 6.93 6.73
N ILE A 41 9.80 6.11 7.76
CA ILE A 41 10.49 4.83 7.97
C ILE A 41 10.09 3.79 6.91
N ILE A 42 8.91 3.97 6.30
CA ILE A 42 8.37 3.10 5.27
C ILE A 42 9.06 3.47 3.96
N THR A 43 9.86 2.57 3.43
CA THR A 43 10.58 2.79 2.16
C THR A 43 10.19 1.75 1.10
N LYS A 44 9.51 0.68 1.51
CA LYS A 44 9.10 -0.44 0.67
C LYS A 44 7.63 -0.77 0.90
N ALA A 45 6.89 -1.01 -0.17
CA ALA A 45 5.52 -1.50 -0.15
C ALA A 45 5.43 -2.84 -0.87
N GLU A 46 4.87 -3.85 -0.22
CA GLU A 46 4.63 -5.17 -0.78
C GLU A 46 3.12 -5.39 -0.94
N VAL A 47 2.64 -5.34 -2.18
CA VAL A 47 1.22 -5.56 -2.48
C VAL A 47 0.93 -7.06 -2.42
N LYS A 48 -0.03 -7.46 -1.59
CA LYS A 48 -0.46 -8.86 -1.42
C LYS A 48 -1.70 -9.09 -2.26
N GLY A 49 -1.47 -9.47 -3.51
CA GLY A 49 -2.52 -9.77 -4.49
C GLY A 49 -2.77 -8.59 -5.42
N SER A 50 -2.93 -8.88 -6.70
CA SER A 50 -3.27 -7.87 -7.72
C SER A 50 -4.75 -7.58 -7.81
N LYS A 51 -5.58 -8.39 -7.14
CA LYS A 51 -7.04 -8.32 -7.19
C LYS A 51 -7.59 -7.91 -5.84
N TRP A 52 -8.68 -7.16 -5.90
CA TRP A 52 -9.52 -6.81 -4.76
C TRP A 52 -10.07 -8.08 -4.08
N HIS A 53 -9.86 -8.21 -2.78
CA HIS A 53 -10.36 -9.34 -1.98
C HIS A 53 -11.07 -8.85 -0.72
N LYS A 54 -11.97 -9.67 -0.18
CA LYS A 54 -12.68 -9.31 1.05
C LYS A 54 -11.72 -9.31 2.24
N SER A 55 -11.79 -8.31 3.10
CA SER A 55 -11.06 -8.31 4.36
C SER A 55 -11.46 -9.52 5.20
N HIS A 56 -10.49 -10.26 5.72
CA HIS A 56 -10.77 -11.35 6.66
C HIS A 56 -11.01 -10.82 8.08
N ASP A 57 -10.37 -9.69 8.41
CA ASP A 57 -10.48 -9.04 9.72
C ASP A 57 -11.86 -8.40 9.95
N ASP A 58 -12.51 -7.92 8.89
CA ASP A 58 -13.83 -7.29 8.97
C ASP A 58 -14.85 -8.05 8.11
N PRO A 59 -15.47 -9.13 8.64
CA PRO A 59 -16.44 -9.93 7.88
C PRO A 59 -17.71 -9.14 7.50
N ASN A 60 -18.01 -8.06 8.24
CA ASN A 60 -19.11 -7.15 7.99
C ASN A 60 -18.78 -6.08 6.94
N ASP A 61 -17.49 -5.83 6.70
CA ASP A 61 -17.09 -4.91 5.65
C ASP A 61 -17.28 -5.63 4.30
N SER A 62 -18.27 -5.15 3.55
CA SER A 62 -18.59 -5.70 2.23
C SER A 62 -17.70 -5.12 1.15
N GLU A 63 -16.81 -4.18 1.50
CA GLU A 63 -15.92 -3.58 0.54
C GLU A 63 -14.69 -4.46 0.33
N LEU A 64 -14.26 -4.47 -0.92
CA LEU A 64 -13.06 -5.20 -1.28
C LEU A 64 -11.84 -4.33 -1.00
N VAL A 65 -10.83 -4.96 -0.42
CA VAL A 65 -9.57 -4.32 -0.05
C VAL A 65 -8.40 -4.95 -0.79
N ILE A 66 -7.29 -4.22 -0.81
CA ILE A 66 -5.97 -4.72 -1.18
C ILE A 66 -5.07 -4.58 0.03
N SER A 67 -4.48 -5.69 0.45
CA SER A 67 -3.52 -5.72 1.55
C SER A 67 -2.14 -5.33 1.04
N ILE A 68 -1.51 -4.33 1.66
CA ILE A 68 -0.19 -3.81 1.33
C ILE A 68 0.67 -3.89 2.58
N ARG A 69 1.74 -4.66 2.54
CA ARG A 69 2.70 -4.74 3.65
C ARG A 69 3.76 -3.67 3.49
N PHE A 70 3.78 -2.73 4.42
CA PHE A 70 4.79 -1.71 4.45
C PHE A 70 6.02 -2.20 5.20
N ARG A 71 7.19 -1.95 4.62
CA ARG A 71 8.49 -2.40 5.12
C ARG A 71 9.46 -1.23 5.19
N ASP A 72 10.41 -1.35 6.11
CA ASP A 72 11.51 -0.41 6.24
C ASP A 72 12.61 -0.67 5.19
N GLU A 73 13.67 0.14 5.22
CA GLU A 73 14.81 0.01 4.30
C GLU A 73 15.50 -1.37 4.45
N ASN A 74 15.51 -1.93 5.66
CA ASN A 74 16.04 -3.26 5.98
C ASN A 74 15.11 -4.41 5.55
N GLY A 75 13.91 -4.11 5.02
CA GLY A 75 12.92 -5.11 4.64
C GLY A 75 12.09 -5.67 5.80
N ARG A 76 12.24 -5.12 7.01
CA ARG A 76 11.44 -5.49 8.18
C ARG A 76 10.02 -4.96 7.99
N ARG A 77 9.03 -5.79 8.31
CA ARG A 77 7.62 -5.37 8.26
C ARG A 77 7.40 -4.33 9.35
N VAL A 78 6.94 -3.15 8.93
CA VAL A 78 6.57 -2.04 9.81
C VAL A 78 5.09 -2.17 10.16
N THR A 79 4.25 -2.31 9.15
CA THR A 79 2.79 -2.36 9.30
C THR A 79 2.12 -2.91 8.04
N THR A 80 0.80 -3.07 8.04
CA THR A 80 0.03 -3.46 6.85
C THR A 80 -1.16 -2.55 6.64
N GLY A 81 -1.23 -1.95 5.46
CA GLY A 81 -2.38 -1.17 5.03
C GLY A 81 -3.38 -2.04 4.27
N HIS A 82 -4.65 -1.89 4.59
CA HIS A 82 -5.77 -2.37 3.80
C HIS A 82 -6.37 -1.17 3.08
N VAL A 83 -6.16 -1.09 1.77
CA VAL A 83 -6.72 -0.01 0.94
C VAL A 83 -8.00 -0.50 0.26
N HIS A 84 -9.04 0.33 0.26
CA HIS A 84 -10.33 0.12 -0.39
C HIS A 84 -10.31 0.70 -1.80
N GLN A 85 -11.32 0.38 -2.62
CA GLN A 85 -11.42 0.81 -4.02
C GLN A 85 -11.53 2.33 -4.20
N ASP A 86 -12.04 3.02 -3.18
CA ASP A 86 -12.16 4.48 -3.14
C ASP A 86 -10.84 5.19 -2.74
N GLY A 87 -9.82 4.43 -2.36
CA GLY A 87 -8.53 4.92 -1.87
C GLY A 87 -8.50 5.30 -0.40
N THR A 88 -9.58 5.05 0.34
CA THR A 88 -9.51 5.02 1.80
C THR A 88 -8.84 3.72 2.24
N GLY A 89 -8.24 3.72 3.42
CA GLY A 89 -7.59 2.52 3.90
C GLY A 89 -7.13 2.62 5.33
N ARG A 90 -7.12 1.49 6.02
CA ARG A 90 -6.69 1.38 7.41
C ARG A 90 -5.38 0.65 7.50
N ILE A 91 -4.52 1.19 8.34
CA ILE A 91 -3.24 0.60 8.69
C ILE A 91 -3.46 -0.22 9.97
N SER A 92 -2.97 -1.47 9.98
CA SER A 92 -3.06 -2.39 11.11
C SER A 92 -1.72 -3.04 11.46
#